data_AF-A0A1X0QBT2-F1
#
_entry.id   AF-A0A1X0QBT2-F1
#
_cell.length_a   1.000
_cell.length_b   1.000
_cell.length_c   1.000
_cell.angle_alpha   90.00
_cell.angle_beta   90.00
_cell.angle_gamma   90.00
#
_symmetry.space_group_name_H-M   'P 1'
#
loop_
_entity.id
_entity.type
_entity.pdbx_description
1 polymer ?
#
loop_
_entity_poly.entity_id
_entity_poly.type
_entity_poly.pdbx_seq_one_letter_code
_entity_poly.pdbx_strand_id
1 'polypeptide(L)'
;MCATVALVLVDNGIESQNQDYGASRIILQKGIVSDMINLLIAEELDNQLGIIPLYQEVKNDIVTPLAYDKMDLLNFINKLDLSENNTFELSFYQSRQTLQTSNLSDKKVFIFLSSTIEYPSKVIYDIATLIDTGSAVYVACFGSAVDFGSILKSEFNDGDCQILIITPEEDFDLSIEKFYLTQFDDNEDENYKLALQQSLIEK
;
A
#
# COMPACT_ATOMS: atom_id res chain seq x y z
N MET A 1 -2.02 11.30 18.30
CA MET A 1 -2.12 11.02 16.86
C MET A 1 -2.77 12.20 16.16
N CYS A 2 -2.15 12.70 15.09
CA CYS A 2 -2.78 13.70 14.20
C CYS A 2 -3.70 12.95 13.22
N ALA A 3 -4.80 13.57 12.77
CA ALA A 3 -5.68 12.96 11.78
C ALA A 3 -4.92 12.73 10.47
N THR A 4 -4.92 11.47 9.99
CA THR A 4 -4.16 11.03 8.82
C THR A 4 -5.10 10.72 7.66
N VAL A 5 -4.71 11.09 6.43
CA VAL A 5 -5.28 10.52 5.20
C VAL A 5 -4.31 9.50 4.63
N ALA A 6 -4.75 8.25 4.50
CA ALA A 6 -4.00 7.17 3.90
C ALA A 6 -4.67 6.71 2.60
N LEU A 7 -3.87 6.47 1.57
CA LEU A 7 -4.30 5.81 0.34
C LEU A 7 -3.54 4.50 0.16
N VAL A 8 -4.24 3.44 -0.23
CA VAL A 8 -3.63 2.15 -0.52
C VAL A 8 -3.88 1.78 -1.98
N LEU A 9 -2.81 1.68 -2.75
CA LEU A 9 -2.83 1.25 -4.14
C LEU A 9 -2.55 -0.26 -4.18
N VAL A 10 -3.52 -1.03 -4.68
CA VAL A 10 -3.48 -2.50 -4.68
C VAL A 10 -3.20 -3.01 -6.09
N ASP A 11 -2.20 -3.87 -6.23
CA ASP A 11 -1.88 -4.52 -7.50
C ASP A 11 -2.76 -5.76 -7.70
N ASN A 12 -3.86 -5.57 -8.43
CA ASN A 12 -4.77 -6.62 -8.85
C ASN A 12 -4.56 -7.04 -10.32
N GLY A 13 -3.35 -6.89 -10.86
CA GLY A 13 -3.01 -7.41 -12.18
C GLY A 13 -3.12 -8.93 -12.23
N ILE A 14 -3.30 -9.51 -13.42
CA ILE A 14 -3.40 -10.98 -13.58
C ILE A 14 -2.22 -11.73 -12.97
N GLU A 15 -1.02 -11.16 -12.98
CA GLU A 15 0.16 -11.79 -12.36
C GLU A 15 0.04 -11.93 -10.84
N SER A 16 -0.86 -11.17 -10.20
CA SER A 16 -1.16 -11.29 -8.77
C SER A 16 -1.89 -12.59 -8.40
N GLN A 17 -2.25 -13.43 -9.39
CA GLN A 17 -2.73 -14.79 -9.14
C GLN A 17 -1.63 -15.77 -8.72
N ASN A 18 -0.36 -15.44 -9.01
CA ASN A 18 0.78 -16.31 -8.73
C ASN A 18 0.92 -16.59 -7.23
N GLN A 19 1.39 -17.80 -6.87
CA GLN A 19 1.44 -18.32 -5.49
C GLN A 19 2.86 -18.59 -4.99
N ASP A 20 3.82 -17.80 -5.47
CA ASP A 20 5.23 -17.89 -5.12
C ASP A 20 5.54 -17.49 -3.67
N TYR A 21 4.56 -16.94 -2.94
CA TYR A 21 4.65 -16.57 -1.51
C TYR A 21 3.71 -17.44 -0.64
N GLY A 22 3.37 -18.65 -1.10
CA GLY A 22 2.52 -19.63 -0.39
C GLY A 22 1.01 -19.44 -0.60
N ALA A 23 0.53 -18.20 -0.70
CA ALA A 23 -0.82 -17.85 -1.16
C ALA A 23 -0.74 -17.00 -2.42
N SER A 24 -1.88 -16.74 -3.09
CA SER A 24 -1.86 -15.83 -4.22
C SER A 24 -1.49 -14.42 -3.76
N ARG A 25 -0.65 -13.74 -4.54
CA ARG A 25 -0.16 -12.38 -4.25
C ARG A 25 -1.32 -11.41 -3.94
N ILE A 26 -2.47 -11.53 -4.62
CA ILE A 26 -3.65 -10.72 -4.32
C ILE A 26 -4.29 -11.04 -2.96
N ILE A 27 -4.33 -12.31 -2.53
CA ILE A 27 -4.87 -12.69 -1.21
C ILE A 27 -4.00 -12.09 -0.10
N LEU A 28 -2.68 -12.14 -0.27
CA LEU A 28 -1.74 -11.54 0.69
C LEU A 28 -1.96 -10.02 0.81
N GLN A 29 -2.06 -9.31 -0.31
CA GLN A 29 -2.36 -7.87 -0.31
C GLN A 29 -3.69 -7.57 0.39
N LYS A 30 -4.75 -8.32 0.11
CA LYS A 30 -6.06 -8.14 0.76
C LYS A 30 -5.99 -8.34 2.28
N GLY A 31 -5.20 -9.30 2.74
CA GLY A 31 -4.94 -9.54 4.17
C GLY A 31 -4.36 -8.30 4.83
N ILE A 32 -3.23 -7.82 4.32
CA ILE A 32 -2.57 -6.62 4.85
C ILE A 32 -3.48 -5.39 4.82
N VAL A 33 -4.19 -5.16 3.71
CA VAL A 33 -5.10 -4.01 3.60
C VAL A 33 -6.22 -4.12 4.63
N SER A 34 -6.72 -5.32 4.91
CA SER A 34 -7.72 -5.55 5.96
C SER A 34 -7.17 -5.20 7.35
N ASP A 35 -5.91 -5.54 7.62
CA ASP A 35 -5.23 -5.18 8.87
C ASP A 35 -5.00 -3.66 8.98
N MET A 36 -4.63 -2.99 7.88
CA MET A 36 -4.55 -1.53 7.81
C MET A 36 -5.91 -0.88 8.11
N ILE A 37 -7.01 -1.39 7.53
CA ILE A 37 -8.37 -0.91 7.83
C ILE A 37 -8.68 -1.08 9.32
N ASN A 38 -8.34 -2.24 9.89
CA ASN A 38 -8.59 -2.52 11.31
C ASN A 38 -7.83 -1.60 12.26
N LEU A 39 -6.60 -1.21 11.90
CA LEU A 39 -5.75 -0.33 12.70
C LEU A 39 -6.13 1.14 12.56
N LEU A 40 -6.38 1.61 11.33
CA LEU A 40 -6.63 3.02 11.06
C LEU A 40 -8.04 3.48 11.44
N ILE A 41 -9.04 2.63 11.19
CA ILE A 41 -10.45 2.94 11.41
C ILE A 41 -10.88 2.39 12.77
N ALA A 42 -10.23 2.89 13.81
CA ALA A 42 -10.63 2.71 15.20
C ALA A 42 -11.49 3.92 15.65
N GLU A 43 -12.47 3.68 16.53
CA GLU A 43 -13.57 4.63 16.84
C GLU A 43 -13.13 6.01 17.39
N GLU A 44 -11.86 6.19 17.76
CA GLU A 44 -11.36 7.41 18.42
C GLU A 44 -10.48 8.30 17.53
N LEU A 45 -10.19 7.90 16.28
CA LEU A 45 -9.28 8.63 15.38
C LEU A 45 -10.03 9.13 14.13
N ASP A 46 -9.89 10.42 13.81
CA ASP A 46 -10.44 11.06 12.59
C ASP A 46 -9.60 10.71 11.34
N ASN A 47 -9.14 9.46 11.26
CA ASN A 47 -8.33 8.95 10.16
C ASN A 47 -9.22 8.62 8.97
N GLN A 48 -8.69 8.85 7.78
CA GLN A 48 -9.37 8.56 6.53
C GLN A 48 -8.52 7.58 5.71
N LEU A 49 -9.16 6.57 5.14
CA LEU A 49 -8.51 5.55 4.32
C LEU A 49 -9.22 5.44 2.97
N GLY A 50 -8.45 5.50 1.89
CA GLY A 50 -8.91 5.18 0.55
C GLY A 50 -8.18 3.97 -0.02
N ILE A 51 -8.83 3.25 -0.93
CA ILE A 51 -8.31 2.06 -1.60
C ILE A 51 -8.52 2.23 -3.10
N ILE A 52 -7.44 2.10 -3.87
CA ILE A 52 -7.43 2.31 -5.32
C ILE A 52 -6.74 1.11 -5.98
N PRO A 53 -7.44 0.25 -6.73
CA PRO A 53 -6.78 -0.79 -7.51
C PRO A 53 -5.97 -0.20 -8.67
N LEU A 54 -4.84 -0.82 -9.00
CA LEU A 54 -3.99 -0.42 -10.13
C LEU A 54 -4.59 -0.84 -11.49
N TYR A 55 -5.37 -1.93 -11.50
CA TYR A 55 -6.07 -2.43 -12.68
C TYR A 55 -7.59 -2.35 -12.48
N GLN A 56 -8.21 -1.30 -13.00
CA GLN A 56 -9.64 -1.03 -12.88
C GLN A 56 -10.39 -1.60 -14.08
N GLU A 57 -11.16 -2.66 -13.89
CA GLU A 57 -12.07 -3.16 -14.94
C GLU A 57 -13.12 -2.11 -15.30
N VAL A 58 -13.71 -1.48 -14.28
CA VAL A 58 -14.61 -0.33 -14.41
C VAL A 58 -13.89 0.92 -13.92
N LYS A 59 -13.84 1.95 -14.78
CA LYS A 59 -13.20 3.23 -14.41
C LYS A 59 -13.86 3.84 -13.17
N ASN A 60 -13.02 4.30 -12.25
CA ASN A 60 -13.42 4.88 -10.96
C ASN A 60 -14.04 3.88 -9.98
N ASP A 61 -13.76 2.58 -10.14
CA ASP A 61 -14.04 1.60 -9.09
C ASP A 61 -12.96 1.72 -7.99
N ILE A 62 -13.14 2.75 -7.16
CA ILE A 62 -12.23 3.13 -6.08
C ILE A 62 -13.02 3.48 -4.83
N VAL A 63 -12.39 3.37 -3.67
CA VAL A 63 -12.88 3.96 -2.42
C VAL A 63 -12.02 5.17 -2.13
N THR A 64 -12.64 6.35 -2.16
CA THR A 64 -11.99 7.59 -1.74
C THR A 64 -12.02 7.70 -0.22
N PRO A 65 -11.08 8.41 0.42
CA PRO A 65 -11.06 8.72 1.85
C PRO A 65 -12.15 9.76 2.21
N LEU A 66 -13.39 9.43 1.90
CA LEU A 66 -14.60 10.08 2.42
C LEU A 66 -15.14 9.21 3.57
N ALA A 67 -16.17 9.67 4.28
CA ALA A 67 -16.76 9.00 5.44
C ALA A 67 -17.42 7.64 5.09
N TYR A 68 -16.63 6.67 4.67
CA TYR A 68 -16.98 5.26 4.59
C TYR A 68 -16.78 4.64 5.96
N ASP A 69 -17.71 3.77 6.34
CA ASP A 69 -17.50 2.97 7.52
C ASP A 69 -16.47 1.86 7.24
N LYS A 70 -15.96 1.28 8.33
CA LYS A 70 -15.00 0.18 8.28
C LYS A 70 -15.50 -1.00 7.42
N MET A 71 -16.80 -1.27 7.42
CA MET A 71 -17.37 -2.41 6.71
C MET A 71 -17.38 -2.17 5.20
N ASP A 72 -17.61 -0.94 4.74
CA ASP A 72 -17.54 -0.58 3.32
C ASP A 72 -16.13 -0.82 2.76
N LEU A 73 -15.09 -0.41 3.49
CA LEU A 73 -13.69 -0.65 3.12
C LEU A 73 -13.37 -2.15 3.03
N LEU A 74 -13.78 -2.93 4.05
CA LEU A 74 -13.59 -4.38 4.07
C LEU A 74 -14.37 -5.07 2.93
N ASN A 75 -15.57 -4.61 2.63
CA ASN A 75 -16.36 -5.15 1.53
C ASN A 75 -15.73 -4.86 0.17
N PHE A 76 -15.17 -3.66 -0.01
CA PHE A 76 -14.48 -3.29 -1.24
C PHE A 76 -13.25 -4.16 -1.48
N ILE A 77 -12.33 -4.25 -0.51
CA ILE A 77 -11.10 -5.02 -0.68
C ILE A 77 -11.38 -6.51 -0.91
N ASN A 78 -12.39 -7.07 -0.25
CA ASN A 78 -12.76 -8.47 -0.44
C ASN A 78 -13.31 -8.75 -1.84
N LYS A 79 -14.08 -7.81 -2.40
CA LYS A 79 -14.66 -7.92 -3.76
C LYS A 79 -13.65 -7.67 -4.88
N LEU A 80 -12.53 -7.01 -4.59
CA LEU A 80 -11.54 -6.68 -5.60
C LEU A 80 -11.03 -7.94 -6.31
N ASP A 81 -11.24 -8.05 -7.62
CA ASP A 81 -10.81 -9.20 -8.41
C ASP A 81 -9.61 -8.85 -9.30
N LEU A 82 -9.01 -9.89 -9.88
CA LEU A 82 -7.90 -9.75 -10.82
C LEU A 82 -8.39 -9.10 -12.12
N SER A 83 -7.54 -8.28 -12.74
CA SER A 83 -7.86 -7.60 -13.99
C SER A 83 -6.67 -7.51 -14.94
N GLU A 84 -6.97 -7.57 -16.24
CA GLU A 84 -6.00 -7.32 -17.33
C GLU A 84 -5.94 -5.86 -17.75
N ASN A 85 -6.92 -5.05 -17.33
CA ASN A 85 -7.03 -3.68 -17.80
C ASN A 85 -6.01 -2.79 -17.10
N ASN A 86 -4.85 -2.59 -17.73
CA ASN A 86 -3.79 -1.74 -17.19
C ASN A 86 -4.26 -0.28 -17.14
N THR A 87 -4.60 0.18 -15.93
CA THR A 87 -5.05 1.54 -15.66
C THR A 87 -4.15 2.27 -14.67
N PHE A 88 -2.86 1.88 -14.60
CA PHE A 88 -1.88 2.47 -13.67
C PHE A 88 -1.97 4.00 -13.63
N GLU A 89 -1.89 4.65 -14.79
CA GLU A 89 -1.93 6.12 -14.90
C GLU A 89 -3.20 6.73 -14.29
N LEU A 90 -4.35 6.08 -14.48
CA LEU A 90 -5.60 6.54 -13.90
C LEU A 90 -5.57 6.44 -12.37
N SER A 91 -5.07 5.33 -11.84
CA SER A 91 -4.96 5.08 -10.40
C SER A 91 -4.02 6.09 -9.72
N PHE A 92 -2.87 6.38 -10.33
CA PHE A 92 -1.95 7.42 -9.84
C PHE A 92 -2.56 8.82 -9.93
N TYR A 93 -3.22 9.15 -11.06
CA TYR A 93 -3.93 10.43 -11.20
C TYR A 93 -5.01 10.61 -10.13
N GLN A 94 -5.87 9.60 -9.91
CA GLN A 94 -6.91 9.62 -8.89
C GLN A 94 -6.32 9.76 -7.49
N SER A 95 -5.22 9.07 -7.20
CA SER A 95 -4.50 9.19 -5.93
C SER A 95 -4.02 10.62 -5.71
N ARG A 96 -3.39 11.22 -6.73
CA ARG A 96 -2.92 12.62 -6.66
C ARG A 96 -4.06 13.60 -6.42
N GLN A 97 -5.16 13.46 -7.16
CA GLN A 97 -6.34 14.33 -6.98
C GLN A 97 -6.89 14.21 -5.55
N THR A 98 -7.02 12.98 -5.06
CA THR A 98 -7.54 12.69 -3.72
C THR A 98 -6.69 13.34 -2.62
N LEU A 99 -5.37 13.25 -2.73
CA LEU A 99 -4.44 13.85 -1.77
C LEU A 99 -4.44 15.38 -1.85
N GLN A 100 -4.55 15.94 -3.05
CA GLN A 100 -4.61 17.39 -3.26
C GLN A 100 -5.88 18.03 -2.68
N THR A 101 -7.00 17.32 -2.67
CA THR A 101 -8.27 17.80 -2.11
C THR A 101 -8.41 17.59 -0.61
N SER A 102 -7.56 16.75 0.00
CA SER A 102 -7.58 16.53 1.45
C SER A 102 -7.02 17.73 2.22
N ASN A 103 -7.73 18.12 3.27
CA ASN A 103 -7.31 19.17 4.19
C ASN A 103 -6.38 18.66 5.30
N LEU A 104 -6.16 17.33 5.40
CA LEU A 104 -5.28 16.73 6.39
C LEU A 104 -3.81 16.94 6.00
N SER A 105 -2.98 17.23 6.99
CA SER A 105 -1.54 17.49 6.78
C SER A 105 -0.70 16.22 6.77
N ASP A 106 -1.09 15.19 7.53
CA ASP A 106 -0.44 13.87 7.47
C ASP A 106 -1.06 13.05 6.34
N LYS A 107 -0.28 12.84 5.27
CA LYS A 107 -0.70 12.17 4.05
C LYS A 107 0.23 11.00 3.77
N LYS A 108 -0.33 9.80 3.68
CA LYS A 108 0.43 8.57 3.45
C LYS A 108 -0.11 7.83 2.23
N VAL A 109 0.78 7.30 1.40
CA VAL A 109 0.42 6.45 0.27
C VAL A 109 1.19 5.13 0.36
N PHE A 110 0.46 4.03 0.35
CA PHE A 110 1.00 2.68 0.39
C PHE A 110 0.74 2.02 -0.96
N ILE A 111 1.76 1.51 -1.63
CA ILE A 111 1.66 1.00 -2.99
C ILE A 111 2.19 -0.41 -3.03
N PHE A 112 1.33 -1.37 -3.34
CA PHE A 112 1.77 -2.71 -3.71
C PHE A 112 2.10 -2.76 -5.19
N LEU A 113 3.25 -3.32 -5.54
CA LEU A 113 3.63 -3.66 -6.91
C LEU A 113 4.06 -5.12 -6.94
N SER A 114 3.31 -5.94 -7.67
CA SER A 114 3.53 -7.39 -7.77
C SER A 114 3.55 -7.92 -9.20
N SER A 115 3.05 -7.15 -10.15
CA SER A 115 3.00 -7.45 -11.58
C SER A 115 4.17 -6.81 -12.34
N THR A 116 4.42 -7.25 -13.57
CA THR A 116 5.46 -6.66 -14.43
C THR A 116 5.18 -5.19 -14.73
N ILE A 117 6.17 -4.32 -14.55
CA ILE A 117 6.05 -2.89 -14.84
C ILE A 117 6.55 -2.61 -16.26
N GLU A 118 5.61 -2.49 -17.21
CA GLU A 118 5.91 -2.28 -18.64
C GLU A 118 6.56 -0.92 -18.94
N TYR A 119 6.22 0.12 -18.16
CA TYR A 119 6.71 1.49 -18.34
C TYR A 119 7.37 2.04 -17.07
N PRO A 120 8.57 1.55 -16.68
CA PRO A 120 9.24 1.95 -15.44
C PRO A 120 9.35 3.46 -15.23
N SER A 121 9.82 4.19 -16.24
CA SER A 121 10.01 5.65 -16.15
C SER A 121 8.70 6.41 -15.89
N LYS A 122 7.57 5.90 -16.37
CA LYS A 122 6.26 6.52 -16.14
C LYS A 122 5.81 6.30 -14.71
N VAL A 123 5.94 5.07 -14.19
CA VAL A 123 5.60 4.77 -12.79
C VAL A 123 6.50 5.54 -11.81
N ILE A 124 7.79 5.66 -12.11
CA ILE A 124 8.72 6.50 -11.33
C ILE A 124 8.24 7.96 -11.30
N TYR A 125 7.89 8.52 -12.47
CA TYR A 125 7.34 9.87 -12.54
C TYR A 125 6.04 10.00 -11.74
N ASP A 126 5.12 9.05 -11.88
CA ASP A 126 3.84 9.07 -11.16
C ASP A 126 4.04 9.03 -9.64
N ILE A 127 4.96 8.18 -9.13
CA ILE A 127 5.36 8.15 -7.73
C ILE A 127 5.94 9.50 -7.28
N ALA A 128 6.83 10.09 -8.07
CA ALA A 128 7.39 11.42 -7.76
C ALA A 128 6.28 12.48 -7.65
N THR A 129 5.28 12.45 -8.53
CA THR A 129 4.16 13.40 -8.43
C THR A 129 3.25 13.19 -7.21
N LEU A 130 3.24 12.00 -6.62
CA LEU A 130 2.56 11.77 -5.33
C LEU A 130 3.36 12.39 -4.19
N ILE A 131 4.69 12.25 -4.21
CA ILE A 131 5.59 12.89 -3.23
C ILE A 131 5.41 14.41 -3.27
N ASP A 132 5.32 15.01 -4.46
CA ASP A 132 5.11 16.46 -4.66
C ASP A 132 3.79 16.98 -4.02
N THR A 133 2.86 16.09 -3.65
CA THR A 133 1.65 16.47 -2.88
C THR A 133 1.91 16.66 -1.37
N GLY A 134 3.15 16.46 -0.92
CA GLY A 134 3.54 16.45 0.48
C GLY A 134 3.19 15.14 1.20
N SER A 135 3.10 14.03 0.45
CA SER A 135 2.74 12.72 1.00
C SER A 135 3.97 11.85 1.19
N ALA A 136 4.02 11.11 2.31
CA ALA A 136 4.97 10.03 2.49
C ALA A 136 4.52 8.81 1.68
N VAL A 137 5.39 8.31 0.80
CA VAL A 137 5.10 7.19 -0.10
C VAL A 137 5.87 5.95 0.33
N TYR A 138 5.17 4.83 0.46
CA TYR A 138 5.74 3.54 0.82
C TYR A 138 5.40 2.55 -0.29
N VAL A 139 6.42 1.94 -0.91
CA VAL A 139 6.24 1.03 -2.03
C VAL A 139 6.79 -0.34 -1.68
N ALA A 140 5.95 -1.36 -1.76
CA ALA A 140 6.34 -2.75 -1.60
C ALA A 140 6.38 -3.43 -2.97
N CYS A 141 7.58 -3.81 -3.40
CA CYS A 141 7.84 -4.53 -4.64
C CYS A 141 8.10 -6.00 -4.36
N PHE A 142 7.33 -6.88 -4.98
CA PHE A 142 7.46 -8.32 -4.82
C PHE A 142 7.03 -9.03 -6.11
N GLY A 143 7.18 -10.35 -6.17
CA GLY A 143 6.85 -11.13 -7.35
C GLY A 143 7.60 -10.63 -8.59
N SER A 144 6.86 -10.25 -9.62
CA SER A 144 7.44 -9.80 -10.90
C SER A 144 7.98 -8.37 -10.84
N ALA A 145 7.67 -7.61 -9.79
CA ALA A 145 8.13 -6.23 -9.62
C ALA A 145 9.46 -6.11 -8.84
N VAL A 146 10.06 -7.22 -8.40
CA VAL A 146 11.32 -7.20 -7.60
C VAL A 146 12.44 -6.42 -8.29
N ASP A 147 12.66 -6.66 -9.59
CA ASP A 147 13.69 -5.96 -10.35
C ASP A 147 13.39 -4.46 -10.48
N PHE A 148 12.11 -4.12 -10.65
CA PHE A 148 11.68 -2.71 -10.67
C PHE A 148 11.88 -2.04 -9.30
N GLY A 149 11.66 -2.75 -8.20
CA GLY A 149 11.96 -2.25 -6.85
C GLY A 149 13.42 -1.86 -6.67
N SER A 150 14.35 -2.60 -7.29
CA SER A 150 15.78 -2.26 -7.28
C SER A 150 16.07 -0.96 -8.05
N ILE A 151 15.35 -0.73 -9.16
CA ILE A 151 15.42 0.54 -9.91
C ILE A 151 14.87 1.68 -9.06
N LEU A 152 13.71 1.50 -8.42
CA LEU A 152 13.11 2.51 -7.55
C LEU A 152 14.06 2.94 -6.42
N LYS A 153 14.74 2.00 -5.77
CA LYS A 153 15.74 2.30 -4.73
C LYS A 153 16.92 3.12 -5.24
N SER A 154 17.26 3.01 -6.52
CA SER A 154 18.34 3.81 -7.12
C SER A 154 17.90 5.22 -7.51
N GLU A 155 16.60 5.41 -7.78
CA GLU A 155 16.02 6.69 -8.19
C GLU A 155 15.59 7.54 -7.00
N PHE A 156 15.04 6.90 -5.96
CA PHE A 156 14.60 7.57 -4.74
C PHE A 156 15.56 7.25 -3.59
N ASN A 157 16.19 8.29 -3.04
CA ASN A 157 16.98 8.18 -1.81
C ASN A 157 16.06 8.23 -0.58
N ASP A 158 16.48 7.56 0.51
CA ASP A 158 15.74 7.48 1.77
C ASP A 158 15.25 8.86 2.25
N GLY A 159 13.94 9.06 2.18
CA GLY A 159 13.25 10.32 2.45
C GLY A 159 11.74 10.14 2.36
N ASP A 160 11.07 10.97 1.57
CA ASP A 160 9.61 10.94 1.39
C ASP A 160 9.09 9.73 0.58
N CYS A 161 10.00 8.88 0.08
CA CYS A 161 9.70 7.60 -0.55
C CYS A 161 10.53 6.49 0.09
N GLN A 162 9.88 5.47 0.61
CA GLN A 162 10.53 4.27 1.12
C GLN A 162 10.15 3.08 0.26
N ILE A 163 11.12 2.20 -0.02
CA ILE A 163 10.92 1.03 -0.88
C ILE A 163 11.31 -0.24 -0.14
N LEU A 164 10.35 -1.16 -0.02
CA LEU A 164 10.57 -2.53 0.41
C LEU A 164 10.59 -3.44 -0.81
N ILE A 165 11.58 -4.35 -0.86
CA ILE A 165 11.64 -5.42 -1.85
C ILE A 165 11.52 -6.72 -1.06
N ILE A 166 10.62 -7.62 -1.48
CA ILE A 166 10.37 -8.89 -0.81
C ILE A 166 10.58 -10.03 -1.79
N THR A 167 11.47 -10.96 -1.47
CA THR A 167 11.67 -12.19 -2.25
C THR A 167 10.89 -13.37 -1.65
N PRO A 168 10.61 -14.44 -2.41
CA PRO A 168 9.89 -15.62 -1.92
C PRO A 168 10.49 -16.32 -0.70
N GLU A 169 11.77 -16.12 -0.43
CA GLU A 169 12.48 -16.68 0.73
C GLU A 169 12.22 -15.90 2.02
N GLU A 170 11.70 -14.68 1.92
CA GLU A 170 11.38 -13.83 3.05
C GLU A 170 9.95 -14.08 3.56
N ASP A 171 9.73 -13.81 4.85
CA ASP A 171 8.39 -13.85 5.43
C ASP A 171 7.62 -12.60 4.96
N PHE A 172 6.68 -12.80 4.03
CA PHE A 172 5.92 -11.72 3.39
C PHE A 172 5.14 -10.90 4.41
N ASP A 173 4.37 -11.58 5.27
CA ASP A 173 3.50 -10.93 6.25
C ASP A 173 4.34 -10.12 7.22
N LEU A 174 5.39 -10.72 7.80
CA LEU A 174 6.27 -10.05 8.74
C LEU A 174 6.98 -8.83 8.12
N SER A 175 7.39 -8.95 6.85
CA SER A 175 8.11 -7.87 6.14
C SER A 175 7.19 -6.69 5.87
N ILE A 176 5.97 -6.95 5.39
CA ILE A 176 4.98 -5.90 5.12
C ILE A 176 4.45 -5.29 6.42
N GLU A 177 4.15 -6.08 7.44
CA GLU A 177 3.67 -5.57 8.73
C GLU A 177 4.66 -4.56 9.32
N LYS A 178 5.95 -4.92 9.34
CA LYS A 178 7.02 -4.02 9.82
C LYS A 178 7.16 -2.76 8.98
N PHE A 179 6.85 -2.83 7.69
CA PHE A 179 7.06 -1.73 6.77
C PHE A 179 5.87 -0.78 6.71
N TYR A 180 4.64 -1.29 6.62
CA TYR A 180 3.42 -0.50 6.47
C TYR A 180 2.72 -0.22 7.79
N LEU A 181 2.53 -1.23 8.65
CA LEU A 181 1.69 -1.06 9.83
C LEU A 181 2.36 -0.22 10.92
N THR A 182 3.70 -0.26 11.00
CA THR A 182 4.47 0.58 11.92
C THR A 182 4.39 2.08 11.59
N GLN A 183 3.96 2.45 10.37
CA GLN A 183 3.81 3.86 9.99
C GLN A 183 2.58 4.51 10.60
N PHE A 184 1.70 3.73 11.23
CA PHE A 184 0.51 4.22 11.93
C PHE A 184 0.70 4.32 13.45
N ASP A 185 1.79 3.78 13.97
CA ASP A 185 2.07 3.78 15.39
C ASP A 185 2.93 5.00 15.74
N ASP A 186 2.27 6.11 16.12
CA ASP A 186 2.93 7.28 16.71
C ASP A 186 3.50 6.98 18.12
N ASN A 187 3.22 5.80 18.69
CA ASN A 187 3.82 5.40 19.96
C ASN A 187 5.21 4.81 19.68
N GLU A 188 6.23 5.58 20.03
CA GLU A 188 7.57 5.08 20.37
C GLU A 188 7.51 4.14 21.60
N ASP A 189 6.62 3.15 21.65
CA ASP A 189 6.67 2.13 22.69
C ASP A 189 7.66 1.06 22.24
N GLU A 190 8.93 1.26 22.60
CA GLU A 190 10.04 0.29 22.51
C GLU A 190 9.59 -1.13 22.92
N ASN A 191 8.61 -1.23 23.82
CA ASN A 191 8.04 -2.47 24.31
C ASN A 191 7.27 -3.28 23.25
N TYR A 192 6.56 -2.65 22.30
CA TYR A 192 5.84 -3.38 21.25
C TYR A 192 6.80 -3.93 20.20
N LYS A 193 7.82 -3.15 19.83
CA LYS A 193 8.94 -3.62 19.00
C LYS A 193 9.69 -4.77 19.67
N LEU A 194 9.93 -4.69 20.98
CA LEU A 194 10.55 -5.76 21.76
C LEU A 194 9.65 -7.00 21.87
N ALA A 195 8.33 -6.85 22.00
CA ALA A 195 7.39 -7.97 22.04
C ALA A 195 7.34 -8.73 20.70
N LEU A 196 7.30 -7.99 19.57
CA LEU A 196 7.45 -8.58 18.23
C LEU A 196 8.80 -9.29 18.08
N GLN A 197 9.90 -8.71 18.58
CA GLN A 197 11.21 -9.35 18.56
C GLN A 197 11.31 -10.60 19.46
N GLN A 198 10.68 -10.59 20.63
CA GLN A 198 10.68 -11.74 21.55
C GLN A 198 9.84 -12.90 21.01
N SER A 199 8.71 -12.61 20.35
CA SER A 199 7.93 -13.62 19.63
C SER A 199 8.71 -14.30 18.49
N LEU A 200 9.78 -13.69 17.97
CA LEU A 200 10.65 -14.24 16.92
C LEU A 200 11.69 -15.23 17.45
N ILE A 201 11.99 -15.21 18.75
CA ILE A 201 13.03 -16.07 19.36
C ILE A 201 12.42 -17.39 19.87
N GLU A 202 11.10 -17.45 20.07
CA GLU A 202 10.39 -18.62 20.62
C GLU A 202 9.80 -19.57 19.57
N LYS A 203 10.08 -19.38 18.28
CA LYS A 203 9.81 -20.36 17.20
C LYS A 203 11.09 -21.05 16.76
#